data_AF-A0A6H1ZFN7-F1
#
_entry.id   AF-A0A6H1ZFN7-F1
#
_cell.length_a   1.000
_cell.length_b   1.000
_cell.length_c   1.000
_cell.angle_alpha   90.00
_cell.angle_beta   90.00
_cell.angle_gamma   90.00
#
_symmetry.space_group_name_H-M   'P 1'
#
loop_
_entity.id
_entity.type
_entity.pdbx_description
1 polymer ?
#
loop_
_entity_poly.entity_id
_entity_poly.type
_entity_poly.pdbx_seq_one_letter_code
_entity_poly.pdbx_strand_id
1 'polypeptide(L)' 'MICNRTAERLTRYARGHGLAVQVAVLQERSRRWYSVGYYDGSKWHQCSGSRNPADIERDLAVRVRNKKTR' A
#
# COMPACT_ATOMS: atom_id res chain seq x y z
N MET A 1 16.36 -4.01 12.29
CA MET A 1 15.54 -3.13 11.42
C MET A 1 14.81 -4.03 10.43
N ILE A 2 13.50 -4.16 10.57
CA ILE A 2 12.69 -5.13 9.81
C ILE A 2 12.66 -4.74 8.33
N CYS A 3 12.92 -5.72 7.46
CA CYS A 3 13.13 -5.54 6.03
C CYS A 3 11.86 -5.00 5.32
N ASN A 4 11.78 -3.67 5.20
CA ASN A 4 10.65 -2.90 4.66
C ASN A 4 10.61 -2.83 3.10
N ARG A 5 11.49 -3.57 2.41
CA ARG A 5 11.70 -3.45 0.96
C ARG A 5 10.42 -3.69 0.14
N THR A 6 9.55 -4.61 0.58
CA THR A 6 8.30 -4.91 -0.13
C THR A 6 7.30 -3.76 -0.05
N ALA A 7 7.09 -3.20 1.14
CA ALA A 7 6.16 -2.08 1.31
C ALA A 7 6.69 -0.79 0.67
N GLU A 8 8.01 -0.56 0.71
CA GLU A 8 8.64 0.51 -0.06
C GLU A 8 8.45 0.33 -1.57
N ARG A 9 8.65 -0.89 -2.10
CA ARG A 9 8.42 -1.21 -3.52
C ARG A 9 6.98 -0.89 -3.93
N LEU A 10 6.01 -1.36 -3.14
CA LEU A 10 4.59 -1.15 -3.41
C LEU A 10 4.19 0.33 -3.30
N THR A 11 4.76 1.05 -2.33
CA THR A 11 4.58 2.50 -2.19
C THR A 11 5.12 3.24 -3.40
N ARG A 12 6.35 2.91 -3.85
CA ARG A 12 6.96 3.54 -5.04
C ARG A 12 6.16 3.25 -6.30
N TYR A 13 5.71 2.01 -6.49
CA TYR A 13 4.85 1.63 -7.61
C TYR A 13 3.58 2.51 -7.65
N ALA A 14 2.85 2.59 -6.54
CA ALA A 14 1.61 3.36 -6.49
C ALA A 14 1.85 4.86 -6.72
N ARG A 15 2.91 5.42 -6.12
CA ARG A 15 3.30 6.83 -6.33
C ARG A 15 3.74 7.13 -7.76
N GLY A 16 4.45 6.21 -8.41
CA GLY A 16 4.82 6.31 -9.83
C GLY A 16 3.61 6.35 -10.77
N HIS A 17 2.46 5.86 -10.32
CA HIS A 17 1.17 5.96 -11.01
C HIS A 17 0.29 7.12 -10.50
N GLY A 18 0.86 8.06 -9.76
CA GLY A 18 0.18 9.25 -9.25
C GLY A 18 -0.79 8.98 -8.10
N LEU A 19 -0.75 7.82 -7.45
CA LEU A 19 -1.53 7.57 -6.25
C LEU A 19 -0.79 8.09 -5.00
N ALA A 20 -1.48 8.89 -4.19
CA ALA A 20 -0.97 9.35 -2.91
C ALA A 20 -1.16 8.26 -1.83
N VAL A 21 -0.34 7.20 -1.90
CA VAL A 21 -0.42 6.04 -1.00
C VAL A 21 0.87 5.86 -0.20
N GLN A 22 0.74 5.19 0.93
CA GLN A 22 1.83 4.65 1.72
C GLN A 22 1.49 3.25 2.22
N VAL A 23 2.38 2.29 1.99
CA VAL A 23 2.27 0.93 2.53
C VAL A 23 3.19 0.84 3.75
N ALA A 24 2.64 0.40 4.87
CA ALA A 24 3.39 0.17 6.10
C ALA A 24 3.37 -1.32 6.47
N VAL A 25 4.48 -1.83 6.98
CA VAL A 25 4.55 -3.18 7.57
C VAL A 25 4.46 -3.05 9.09
N LEU A 26 3.39 -3.59 9.65
CA LEU A 26 3.24 -3.82 11.07
C LEU A 26 3.73 -5.25 11.34
N GLN A 27 4.79 -5.39 12.12
CA GLN A 27 5.29 -6.71 12.51
C GLN A 27 4.97 -6.94 13.98
N GLU A 28 3.98 -7.78 14.26
CA GLU A 28 3.59 -8.10 15.62
C GLU A 28 4.06 -9.51 15.95
N ARG A 29 5.09 -9.59 16.82
CA ARG A 29 5.74 -10.77 17.44
C ARG A 29 6.25 -11.88 16.52
N SER A 30 5.51 -12.27 15.47
CA SER A 30 5.87 -13.29 14.47
C SER A 30 5.07 -13.15 13.16
N ARG A 31 4.11 -12.21 13.08
CA ARG A 31 3.23 -12.04 11.92
C ARG A 31 3.50 -10.70 11.27
N ARG A 32 3.67 -10.71 9.94
CA ARG A 32 3.72 -9.50 9.13
C ARG A 32 2.31 -9.15 8.68
N TRP A 33 1.92 -7.91 8.92
CA TRP A 33 0.69 -7.30 8.44
C TRP A 33 1.06 -6.08 7.60
N TYR A 34 0.60 -6.05 6.35
CA TYR A 34 0.75 -4.91 5.48
C TYR A 34 -0.52 -4.07 5.57
N SER A 35 -0.36 -2.77 5.80
CA SER A 35 -1.44 -1.80 5.82
C SER A 35 -1.22 -0.78 4.72
N VAL A 36 -2.28 -0.41 4.00
CA VAL A 36 -2.24 0.63 2.96
C VAL A 36 -3.01 1.86 3.46
N GLY A 37 -2.27 2.95 3.60
CA GLY A 37 -2.81 4.28 3.83
C GLY A 37 -2.92 5.06 2.53
N TYR A 38 -4.01 5.80 2.36
CA TYR A 38 -4.21 6.77 1.28
C TYR A 38 -4.38 8.17 1.83
N TYR A 39 -3.77 9.14 1.18
CA TYR A 39 -3.98 10.54 1.48
C TYR A 39 -5.05 11.11 0.56
N ASP A 40 -6.12 11.65 1.13
CA ASP A 40 -7.21 12.27 0.38
C ASP A 40 -6.98 13.76 0.05
N GLY A 41 -5.83 14.31 0.48
CA GLY A 41 -5.52 15.75 0.41
C GLY A 41 -5.66 16.48 1.75
N SER A 42 -6.27 15.84 2.75
CA SER A 42 -6.47 16.40 4.09
C SER A 42 -5.99 15.47 5.21
N LYS A 43 -6.20 14.15 5.07
CA LYS A 43 -5.84 13.15 6.08
C LYS A 43 -5.49 11.81 5.44
N TRP A 44 -4.81 10.99 6.23
CA TRP A 44 -4.52 9.61 5.90
C TRP A 44 -5.66 8.70 6.32
N HIS A 45 -6.11 7.85 5.39
CA HIS A 45 -7.11 6.83 5.62
C HIS A 45 -6.51 5.46 5.38
N GLN A 46 -6.72 4.55 6.33
CA GLN A 46 -6.42 3.15 6.11
C GLN A 46 -7.50 2.54 5.21
N CYS A 47 -7.11 2.05 4.04
CA CYS A 47 -8.06 1.54 3.06
C CYS A 47 -8.05 0.01 2.94
N SER A 48 -6.93 -0.63 3.24
CA SER A 48 -6.79 -2.08 3.14
C SER A 48 -5.65 -2.58 4.02
N GLY A 49 -5.71 -3.86 4.36
CA GLY A 49 -4.59 -4.55 4.99
C GLY A 49 -4.66 -6.06 4.75
N SER A 50 -3.50 -6.67 4.59
CA SER A 50 -3.38 -8.12 4.43
C SER A 50 -2.06 -8.62 5.02
N ARG A 51 -2.02 -9.90 5.38
CA ARG A 51 -0.79 -10.61 5.73
C ARG A 51 0.02 -10.98 4.49
N ASN A 52 -0.62 -11.04 3.33
CA ASN A 52 0.02 -11.38 2.06
C ASN A 52 0.27 -10.10 1.24
N PRO A 53 1.53 -9.78 0.91
CA PRO A 53 1.83 -8.61 0.09
C PRO A 53 1.23 -8.69 -1.33
N ALA A 54 0.96 -9.89 -1.85
CA ALA A 54 0.33 -10.05 -3.17
C ALA A 54 -1.11 -9.51 -3.20
N ASP A 55 -1.84 -9.58 -2.08
CA ASP A 55 -3.19 -9.02 -1.99
C ASP A 55 -3.13 -7.49 -2.07
N ILE A 56 -2.12 -6.89 -1.44
CA ILE A 56 -1.87 -5.45 -1.50
C ILE A 56 -1.48 -5.04 -2.92
N GLU A 57 -0.62 -5.80 -3.59
CA GLU A 57 -0.24 -5.55 -4.98
C GLU A 57 -1.45 -5.56 -5.91
N ARG A 58 -2.37 -6.53 -5.73
CA ARG A 58 -3.62 -6.61 -6.50
C ARG A 58 -4.56 -5.43 -6.23
N ASP A 59 -4.74 -5.04 -4.97
CA ASP A 59 -5.56 -3.86 -4.60
C ASP A 59 -4.99 -2.57 -5.23
N LEU A 60 -3.67 -2.37 -5.13
CA LEU A 60 -2.99 -1.24 -5.77
C LEU A 60 -3.16 -1.26 -7.29
N ALA A 61 -3.00 -2.41 -7.94
CA ALA A 61 -3.14 -2.53 -9.39
C ALA A 61 -4.56 -2.20 -9.88
N VAL A 62 -5.60 -2.66 -9.18
CA VAL A 62 -7.00 -2.33 -9.48
C VAL A 62 -7.23 -0.83 -9.35
N ARG A 63 -6.71 -0.20 -8.30
CA ARG A 63 -6.88 1.24 -8.06
C ARG A 63 -6.12 2.10 -9.06
N VAL A 64 -4.89 1.71 -9.43
CA VAL A 64 -4.12 2.35 -10.51
C VAL A 64 -4.92 2.28 -11.82
N ARG A 65 -5.50 1.12 -12.14
CA ARG A 65 -6.34 0.95 -13.34
C ARG A 65 -7.55 1.88 -13.32
N ASN A 66 -8.30 1.92 -12.20
CA ASN A 66 -9.49 2.75 -12.06
C ASN A 66 -9.18 4.26 -12.14
N LYS A 67 -7.99 4.69 -11.69
CA LYS A 67 -7.55 6.08 -11.83
C LYS A 67 -7.23 6.46 -13.27
N LYS A 68 -6.68 5.55 -14.08
CA LYS A 68 -6.36 5.83 -15.50
C LYS A 68 -7.59 5.92 -16.41
N THR A 69 -8.71 5.35 -15.98
CA THR A 69 -9.99 5.39 -16.71
C THR A 69 -10.85 6.62 -16.40
N ARG A 70 -10.34 7.57 -15.61
CA ARG A 70 -10.99 8.84 -15.25
C ARG A 70 -10.12 10.00 -15.70
#